data_AF-A0A3L6DGE9-F1
#
_entry.id   AF-A0A3L6DGE9-F1
#
_cell.length_a   1.000
_cell.length_b   1.000
_cell.length_c   1.000
_cell.angle_alpha   90.00
_cell.angle_beta   90.00
_cell.angle_gamma   90.00
#
_symmetry.space_group_name_H-M   'P 1'
#
loop_
_entity.id
_entity.type
_entity.pdbx_description
1 polymer ?
#
loop_
_entity_poly.entity_id
_entity_poly.type
_entity_poly.pdbx_seq_one_letter_code
_entity_poly.pdbx_strand_id
1 'polypeptide(L)'
;MALMLDQATLDDLLVSSDDGGGVYDVNLVMRLVRVFVSSEEEADALSERMRKVGRLVDKYLDEISQNQGLKVSKFLAVAESLPDLARDCYDDVYRVLDIYLEMAYPKTALLTRMANMLIQMSLQNPFTSAHP
;
A
#
# COMPACT_ATOMS: atom_id res chain seq x y z
N MET A 1 -4.33 -15.09 13.82
CA MET A 1 -4.39 -13.62 13.67
C MET A 1 -4.39 -13.21 12.19
N ALA A 2 -3.42 -13.58 11.35
CA ALA A 2 -3.43 -13.21 9.92
C ALA A 2 -4.70 -13.61 9.15
N LEU A 3 -5.31 -14.76 9.46
CA LEU A 3 -6.57 -15.22 8.86
C LEU A 3 -7.83 -14.45 9.33
N MET A 4 -7.69 -13.41 10.16
CA MET A 4 -8.79 -12.54 10.59
C MET A 4 -8.49 -11.07 10.29
N LEU A 5 -7.54 -10.81 9.38
CA LEU A 5 -7.11 -9.44 9.04
C LEU A 5 -8.26 -8.59 8.47
N ASP A 6 -9.25 -9.22 7.84
CA ASP A 6 -10.48 -8.59 7.36
C ASP A 6 -11.41 -8.08 8.47
N GLN A 7 -11.18 -8.51 9.71
CA GLN A 7 -11.90 -8.07 10.91
C GLN A 7 -11.05 -7.15 11.81
N ALA A 8 -9.78 -6.94 11.46
CA ALA A 8 -8.90 -6.06 12.20
C ALA A 8 -9.25 -4.59 11.96
N THR A 9 -8.96 -3.77 12.95
CA THR A 9 -9.06 -2.31 12.87
C THR A 9 -7.70 -1.70 12.57
N LEU A 10 -7.68 -0.40 12.24
CA LEU A 10 -6.42 0.31 12.03
C LEU A 10 -5.55 0.25 13.29
N ASP A 11 -6.13 0.46 14.47
CA ASP A 11 -5.41 0.45 15.76
C ASP A 11 -4.71 -0.90 16.01
N ASP A 12 -5.30 -2.01 15.57
CA ASP A 12 -4.69 -3.35 15.68
C ASP A 12 -3.41 -3.50 14.84
N LEU A 13 -3.22 -2.66 13.81
CA LEU A 13 -2.04 -2.63 12.93
C LEU A 13 -0.96 -1.64 13.43
N LEU A 14 -1.29 -0.70 14.31
CA LEU A 14 -0.38 0.34 14.82
C LEU A 14 0.51 -0.19 15.96
N VAL A 15 1.19 -1.31 15.70
CA VAL A 15 2.11 -1.92 16.66
C VAL A 15 3.44 -1.17 16.63
N SER A 16 3.90 -0.68 17.79
CA SER A 16 5.16 0.05 17.88
C SER A 16 6.37 -0.84 17.58
N SER A 17 7.37 -0.29 16.89
CA SER A 17 8.67 -0.96 16.69
C SER A 17 9.59 -0.67 17.88
N ASP A 18 10.26 -1.71 18.41
CA ASP A 18 11.23 -1.58 19.50
C ASP A 18 12.65 -1.22 19.01
N ASP A 19 12.90 -1.24 17.69
CA ASP A 19 14.26 -1.09 17.12
C ASP A 19 14.76 0.36 16.94
N GLY A 20 13.95 1.35 17.30
CA GLY A 20 14.29 2.77 17.18
C GLY A 20 14.36 3.33 15.74
N GLY A 21 14.04 2.52 14.73
CA GLY A 21 14.10 2.85 13.30
C GLY A 21 12.76 3.26 12.65
N GLY A 22 11.68 3.35 13.43
CA GLY A 22 10.35 3.78 12.98
C GLY A 22 9.32 3.72 14.12
N VAL A 23 8.19 4.42 13.96
CA VAL A 23 7.13 4.45 14.98
C VAL A 23 6.34 3.14 15.01
N TYR A 24 6.19 2.48 13.85
CA TYR A 24 5.38 1.27 13.69
C TYR A 24 6.17 0.11 13.05
N ASP A 25 5.85 -1.13 13.42
CA ASP A 25 6.42 -2.35 12.85
C ASP A 25 5.74 -2.71 11.51
N VAL A 26 6.22 -2.06 10.45
CA VAL A 26 5.77 -2.29 9.08
C VAL A 26 6.04 -3.73 8.61
N ASN A 27 7.09 -4.39 9.12
CA ASN A 27 7.44 -5.75 8.68
C ASN A 27 6.43 -6.77 9.20
N LEU A 28 5.91 -6.56 10.42
CA LEU A 28 4.83 -7.37 10.97
C LEU A 28 3.58 -7.29 10.09
N VAL A 29 3.15 -6.07 9.74
CA VAL A 29 1.97 -5.86 8.88
C VAL A 29 2.17 -6.53 7.51
N MET A 30 3.33 -6.35 6.88
CA MET A 30 3.68 -7.02 5.62
C MET A 30 3.58 -8.54 5.70
N ARG A 31 4.04 -9.13 6.81
CA ARG A 31 3.96 -10.58 7.04
C ARG A 31 2.51 -11.04 7.21
N LEU A 32 1.69 -10.28 7.95
CA LEU A 32 0.27 -10.58 8.14
C LEU A 32 -0.49 -10.53 6.81
N VAL A 33 -0.28 -9.48 6.02
CA VAL A 33 -0.90 -9.34 4.69
C VAL A 33 -0.50 -10.49 3.78
N ARG A 34 0.80 -10.83 3.72
CA ARG A 34 1.27 -11.95 2.89
C ARG A 34 0.61 -13.28 3.25
N VAL A 35 0.48 -13.57 4.55
CA VAL A 35 -0.18 -14.79 5.03
C VAL A 35 -1.66 -14.77 4.67
N PHE A 36 -2.33 -13.62 4.79
CA PHE A 36 -3.74 -13.47 4.39
C PHE A 36 -3.94 -13.70 2.88
N VAL A 37 -3.12 -13.07 2.04
CA VAL A 37 -3.18 -13.21 0.57
C VAL A 37 -2.92 -14.65 0.12
N SER A 38 -2.13 -15.40 0.88
CA SER A 38 -1.82 -16.81 0.59
C SER A 38 -2.87 -17.80 1.13
N SER A 39 -4.00 -17.31 1.66
CA SER A 39 -5.08 -18.17 2.17
C SER A 39 -5.80 -18.88 1.01
N GLU A 40 -5.99 -20.20 1.14
CA GLU A 40 -6.79 -20.99 0.20
C GLU A 40 -8.25 -21.01 0.67
N GLU A 41 -9.06 -20.07 0.19
CA GLU A 41 -10.49 -19.94 0.50
C GLU A 41 -11.33 -19.88 -0.78
N GLU A 42 -12.65 -20.11 -0.67
CA GLU A 42 -13.57 -19.93 -1.79
C GLU A 42 -13.45 -18.54 -2.40
N ALA A 43 -13.36 -18.47 -3.74
CA ALA A 43 -13.01 -17.26 -4.47
C ALA A 43 -13.91 -16.05 -4.18
N ASP A 44 -15.22 -16.27 -4.03
CA ASP A 44 -16.18 -15.20 -3.75
C ASP A 44 -16.04 -14.64 -2.32
N ALA A 45 -15.87 -15.53 -1.33
CA ALA A 45 -15.65 -15.15 0.06
C ALA A 45 -14.30 -14.43 0.22
N LEU A 46 -13.26 -14.94 -0.45
CA LEU A 46 -11.94 -14.33 -0.49
C LEU A 46 -11.98 -12.93 -1.09
N SER A 47 -12.77 -12.70 -2.15
CA SER A 47 -12.90 -11.39 -2.83
C SER A 47 -13.47 -10.31 -1.91
N GLU A 48 -14.52 -10.61 -1.13
CA GLU A 48 -15.10 -9.64 -0.18
C GLU A 48 -14.12 -9.33 0.96
N ARG A 49 -13.50 -10.37 1.53
CA ARG A 49 -12.52 -10.22 2.61
C ARG A 49 -11.27 -9.48 2.13
N MET A 50 -10.82 -9.75 0.91
CA MET A 50 -9.70 -9.05 0.29
C MET A 50 -9.98 -7.55 0.15
N ARG A 51 -11.18 -7.14 -0.25
CA ARG A 51 -11.55 -5.71 -0.28
C ARG A 51 -11.59 -5.06 1.11
N LYS A 52 -12.01 -5.80 2.14
CA LYS A 52 -11.94 -5.31 3.54
C LYS A 52 -10.49 -5.06 3.95
N VAL A 53 -9.61 -6.01 3.65
CA VAL A 53 -8.17 -5.86 3.91
C VAL A 53 -7.55 -4.75 3.07
N GLY A 54 -7.95 -4.57 1.81
CA GLY A 54 -7.54 -3.45 0.96
C GLY A 54 -7.78 -2.10 1.63
N ARG A 55 -9.02 -1.86 2.07
CA ARG A 55 -9.37 -0.63 2.80
C ARG A 55 -8.59 -0.46 4.10
N LEU A 56 -8.31 -1.55 4.81
CA LEU A 56 -7.51 -1.50 6.04
C LEU A 56 -6.06 -1.11 5.76
N VAL A 57 -5.45 -1.69 4.72
CA VAL A 57 -4.09 -1.37 4.28
C VAL A 57 -4.00 0.06 3.77
N ASP A 58 -5.02 0.57 3.08
CA ASP A 58 -5.03 1.96 2.59
C ASP A 58 -5.09 2.97 3.74
N LYS A 59 -5.87 2.69 4.79
CA LYS A 59 -5.84 3.49 6.04
C LYS A 59 -4.47 3.41 6.74
N TYR A 60 -3.85 2.23 6.74
CA TYR A 60 -2.52 2.05 7.30
C TYR A 60 -1.46 2.84 6.52
N LEU A 61 -1.54 2.85 5.18
CA LEU A 61 -0.68 3.67 4.33
C LEU A 61 -0.82 5.15 4.67
N ASP A 62 -2.05 5.64 4.86
CA ASP A 62 -2.33 7.04 5.23
C ASP A 62 -1.65 7.42 6.54
N GLU A 63 -1.74 6.57 7.55
CA GLU A 63 -1.11 6.77 8.86
C GLU A 63 0.42 6.78 8.76
N ILE A 64 1.03 5.80 8.07
CA ILE A 64 2.49 5.72 7.98
C ILE A 64 3.10 6.75 7.00
N SER A 65 2.29 7.34 6.11
CA SER A 65 2.74 8.38 5.16
C SER A 65 3.27 9.63 5.85
N GLN A 66 2.74 9.93 7.03
CA GLN A 66 3.13 11.10 7.82
C GLN A 66 4.44 10.86 8.59
N ASN A 67 4.99 9.64 8.55
CA ASN A 67 6.20 9.28 9.27
C ASN A 67 7.46 9.64 8.48
N GLN A 68 8.12 10.73 8.87
CA GLN A 68 9.34 11.23 8.24
C GLN A 68 10.54 10.26 8.31
N GLY A 69 10.50 9.27 9.22
CA GLY A 69 11.53 8.22 9.34
C GLY A 69 11.31 7.01 8.42
N LEU A 70 10.14 6.91 7.76
CA LEU A 70 9.80 5.76 6.94
C LEU A 70 10.54 5.80 5.60
N LYS A 71 11.31 4.73 5.32
CA LYS A 71 11.98 4.55 4.03
C LYS A 71 10.98 4.31 2.90
N VAL A 72 11.22 4.90 1.73
CA VAL A 72 10.35 4.74 0.53
C VAL A 72 10.14 3.28 0.18
N SER A 73 11.19 2.46 0.26
CA SER A 73 11.12 1.03 -0.02
C SER A 73 10.11 0.31 0.87
N LYS A 74 9.94 0.72 2.12
CA LYS A 74 8.97 0.12 3.05
C LYS A 74 7.55 0.58 2.72
N PHE A 75 7.36 1.87 2.42
CA PHE A 75 6.06 2.40 2.01
C PHE A 75 5.55 1.70 0.75
N LEU A 76 6.40 1.62 -0.29
CA LEU A 76 6.04 0.98 -1.56
C LEU A 76 5.74 -0.52 -1.38
N ALA A 77 6.53 -1.21 -0.56
CA ALA A 77 6.29 -2.63 -0.27
C ALA A 77 4.90 -2.87 0.33
N VAL A 78 4.39 -1.96 1.18
CA VAL A 78 3.03 -2.05 1.72
C VAL A 78 1.98 -1.78 0.64
N ALA A 79 2.17 -0.74 -0.18
CA ALA A 79 1.24 -0.40 -1.26
C ALA A 79 1.05 -1.56 -2.26
N GLU A 80 2.15 -2.25 -2.58
CA GLU A 80 2.23 -3.37 -3.52
C GLU A 80 1.94 -4.74 -2.87
N SER A 81 1.63 -4.80 -1.57
CA SER A 81 1.48 -6.07 -0.85
C SER A 81 0.20 -6.85 -1.16
N LEU A 82 -0.77 -6.20 -1.80
CA LEU A 82 -2.08 -6.75 -2.12
C LEU A 82 -2.26 -6.92 -3.64
N PRO A 83 -3.02 -7.95 -4.08
CA PRO A 83 -3.40 -8.08 -5.48
C PRO A 83 -4.38 -6.98 -5.90
N ASP A 84 -4.47 -6.72 -7.22
CA ASP A 84 -5.34 -5.68 -7.78
C ASP A 84 -6.81 -5.81 -7.35
N LEU A 85 -7.31 -7.04 -7.24
CA LEU A 85 -8.69 -7.32 -6.83
C LEU A 85 -9.05 -6.83 -5.41
N ALA A 86 -8.04 -6.50 -4.59
CA ALA A 86 -8.25 -5.92 -3.27
C ALA A 86 -8.79 -4.48 -3.32
N ARG A 87 -8.67 -3.81 -4.47
CA ARG A 87 -9.03 -2.40 -4.64
C ARG A 87 -9.93 -2.20 -5.85
N ASP A 88 -11.00 -1.44 -5.65
CA ASP A 88 -11.86 -1.02 -6.75
C ASP A 88 -11.28 0.20 -7.50
N CYS A 89 -10.49 1.04 -6.80
CA CYS A 89 -9.70 2.12 -7.39
C CYS A 89 -8.42 2.39 -6.57
N TYR A 90 -7.51 3.17 -7.13
CA TYR A 90 -6.21 3.50 -6.53
C TYR A 90 -6.10 4.97 -6.08
N ASP A 91 -7.19 5.74 -6.14
CA ASP A 91 -7.18 7.19 -5.87
C ASP A 91 -6.68 7.52 -4.45
N ASP A 92 -7.09 6.73 -3.45
CA ASP A 92 -6.62 6.89 -2.09
C ASP A 92 -5.13 6.59 -1.95
N VAL A 93 -4.62 5.56 -2.61
CA VAL A 93 -3.18 5.23 -2.60
C VAL A 93 -2.37 6.37 -3.23
N TYR A 94 -2.84 6.98 -4.32
CA TYR A 94 -2.18 8.13 -4.92
C TYR A 94 -2.20 9.35 -4.01
N ARG A 95 -3.34 9.63 -3.35
CA ARG A 95 -3.44 10.73 -2.38
C ARG A 95 -2.46 10.55 -1.23
N VAL A 96 -2.36 9.33 -0.70
CA VAL A 96 -1.44 9.01 0.39
C VAL A 96 0.02 9.07 -0.08
N LEU A 97 0.30 8.64 -1.31
CA LEU A 97 1.62 8.76 -1.91
C LEU A 97 2.03 10.23 -2.03
N ASP A 98 1.15 11.12 -2.48
CA ASP A 98 1.43 12.56 -2.56
C ASP A 98 1.79 13.16 -1.20
N ILE A 99 1.06 12.77 -0.14
CA ILE A 99 1.35 13.19 1.24
C ILE A 99 2.71 12.64 1.69
N TYR A 100 2.95 11.34 1.50
CA TYR A 100 4.23 10.71 1.84
C TYR A 100 5.40 11.40 1.16
N LEU A 101 5.24 11.69 -0.12
CA LEU A 101 6.22 12.38 -0.95
C LEU A 101 6.48 13.80 -0.43
N GLU A 102 5.44 14.58 -0.11
CA GLU A 102 5.58 15.91 0.49
C GLU A 102 6.33 15.88 1.82
N MET A 103 6.14 14.83 2.63
CA MET A 103 6.81 14.66 3.92
C MET A 103 8.24 14.13 3.80
N ALA A 104 8.51 13.25 2.82
CA ALA A 104 9.80 12.58 2.65
C ALA A 104 10.80 13.38 1.80
N TYR A 105 10.31 14.26 0.91
CA TYR A 105 11.15 15.03 -0.01
C TYR A 105 10.68 16.49 -0.13
N PRO A 106 11.57 17.48 -0.03
CA PRO A 106 11.22 18.85 -0.39
C PRO A 106 10.76 18.92 -1.86
N LYS A 107 9.71 19.73 -2.11
CA LYS A 107 8.84 19.79 -3.32
C LYS A 107 9.52 19.72 -4.70
N THR A 108 10.81 19.98 -4.80
CA THR A 108 11.57 20.01 -6.05
C THR A 108 11.94 18.63 -6.61
N ALA A 109 12.03 17.58 -5.77
CA ALA A 109 12.40 16.23 -6.22
C ALA A 109 11.21 15.32 -6.59
N LEU A 110 9.99 15.74 -6.24
CA LEU A 110 8.75 14.96 -6.36
C LEU A 110 8.22 14.89 -7.77
N LEU A 111 8.17 16.04 -8.45
CA LEU A 111 7.69 16.13 -9.83
C LEU A 111 8.51 15.26 -10.78
N THR A 112 9.83 15.22 -10.59
CA THR A 112 10.72 14.38 -11.40
C THR A 112 10.46 12.89 -11.19
N ARG A 113 10.12 12.46 -9.97
CA ARG A 113 9.82 11.06 -9.66
C ARG A 113 8.41 10.64 -10.09
N MET A 114 7.41 11.48 -9.86
CA MET A 114 6.04 11.24 -10.31
C MET A 114 5.96 11.19 -11.84
N ALA A 115 6.64 12.09 -12.54
CA ALA A 115 6.74 12.05 -13.99
C ALA A 115 7.37 10.73 -14.50
N ASN A 116 8.46 10.27 -13.87
CA ASN A 116 9.07 9.00 -14.23
C ASN A 116 8.16 7.80 -13.94
N MET A 117 7.36 7.83 -12.87
CA MET A 117 6.42 6.75 -12.54
C MET A 117 5.23 6.70 -13.52
N LEU A 118 4.64 7.85 -13.86
CA LEU A 118 3.56 7.95 -14.86
C LEU A 118 4.00 7.48 -16.25
N ILE A 119 5.24 7.81 -16.63
CA ILE A 119 5.84 7.34 -17.89
C ILE A 119 5.98 5.81 -17.88
N GLN A 120 6.46 5.22 -16.79
CA GLN A 120 6.61 3.76 -16.68
C GLN A 120 5.25 3.06 -16.72
N MET A 121 4.23 3.58 -16.03
CA MET A 121 2.88 3.02 -16.06
C MET A 121 2.20 3.13 -17.44
N SER A 122 2.50 4.17 -18.22
CA SER A 122 2.03 4.28 -19.61
C SER A 122 2.73 3.29 -20.55
N LEU A 123 3.99 2.93 -20.29
CA LEU A 123 4.74 1.96 -21.10
C LEU A 123 4.33 0.50 -20.82
N GLN A 124 3.74 0.21 -19.66
CA GLN A 124 3.17 -1.11 -19.33
C GLN A 124 1.71 -1.30 -19.80
N ASN A 125 1.07 -0.31 -20.42
CA ASN A 125 -0.31 -0.41 -20.90
C ASN A 125 -0.34 -0.93 -22.36
N PRO A 126 -0.78 -2.17 -22.65
CA PRO A 126 -0.84 -2.71 -24.01
C PRO A 126 -1.92 -2.07 -24.90
N PHE A 127 -2.73 -1.16 -24.36
CA PHE A 127 -3.87 -0.55 -25.07
C PHE A 127 -3.58 0.77 -25.79
N THR A 128 -2.33 1.27 -25.78
CA THR A 128 -1.95 2.45 -26.61
C THR A 128 -1.47 2.06 -28.02
N SER A 129 -1.49 0.77 -28.38
CA SER A 129 -1.13 0.24 -29.71
C SER A 129 -2.35 -0.12 -30.58
N ALA A 130 -3.35 0.75 -30.67
CA ALA A 130 -4.35 0.71 -31.74
C ALA A 130 -4.55 2.15 -32.23
N HIS A 131 -3.67 2.63 -33.11
CA HIS A 131 -3.87 2.79 -34.56
C HIS A 131 -5.00 3.79 -34.93
N PRO A 132 -4.86 4.56 -36.03
CA PRO A 132 -3.70 5.22 -36.63
C PRO A 132 -3.79 6.76 -36.57
#